data_AF-A0A1I6IWB2-F1
#
_entry.id   AF-A0A1I6IWB2-F1
#
_cell.length_a   1.000
_cell.length_b   1.000
_cell.length_c   1.000
_cell.angle_alpha   90.00
_cell.angle_beta   90.00
_cell.angle_gamma   90.00
#
_symmetry.space_group_name_H-M   'P 1'
#
loop_
_entity.id
_entity.type
_entity.pdbx_description
1 polymer ?
#
loop_
_entity_poly.entity_id
_entity_poly.type
_entity_poly.pdbx_seq_one_letter_code
_entity_poly.pdbx_strand_id
1 'polypeptide(L)'
;MPEAPNAPERARTPLKQVLVRDVAPVLAVLLITFGLWVGFTIIAPENAEAADPAEPVVVYSAERDYVVSTALAGARRGALDAVVPLRAAVKQLDGFADAAILADARKAIAALDAALSGDETSDVVAATAVVREALPGIVERFAANADARIAAAASADAALAQRARDAVAAVRAASASERAALAAGFAPMRARVEAAEASHAEAVARAAAEAAEEAESDSDGGSSDGGPGPLIDCADSTTSTPWCPQPLVVTTLGAYVSSCPAGTWGHVFDLWMAPGTITLDYPFPYTYSVMDGTNLSALHCDPESADTSIPHGPGPLPG
;
A
#
# COMPACT_ATOMS: atom_id res chain seq x y z
N MET A 1 -49.98 24.00 -43.54
CA MET A 1 -48.84 23.06 -43.60
C MET A 1 -47.76 23.58 -42.67
N PRO A 2 -47.59 22.93 -41.52
CA PRO A 2 -46.30 22.84 -40.82
C PRO A 2 -45.86 21.38 -40.66
N GLU A 3 -44.55 21.18 -40.76
CA GLU A 3 -43.82 19.91 -40.78
C GLU A 3 -43.97 19.08 -39.50
N ALA A 4 -44.02 17.76 -39.68
CA ALA A 4 -44.02 16.78 -38.61
C ALA A 4 -42.62 16.65 -37.97
N PRO A 5 -42.52 16.42 -36.64
CA PRO A 5 -41.25 16.28 -35.95
C PRO A 5 -40.54 14.96 -36.30
N ASN A 6 -39.22 15.06 -36.48
CA ASN A 6 -38.31 13.97 -36.78
C ASN A 6 -38.36 12.85 -35.74
N ALA A 7 -38.41 11.61 -36.21
CA ALA A 7 -38.29 10.40 -35.39
C ALA A 7 -36.88 10.27 -34.79
N PRO A 8 -36.73 9.77 -33.55
CA PRO A 8 -35.42 9.55 -32.94
C PRO A 8 -34.68 8.39 -33.62
N GLU A 9 -33.43 8.65 -33.97
CA GLU A 9 -32.44 7.67 -34.46
C GLU A 9 -32.31 6.50 -33.47
N ARG A 10 -32.64 5.28 -33.94
CA ARG A 10 -32.34 4.05 -33.20
C ARG A 10 -30.83 3.89 -33.07
N ALA A 11 -30.33 4.06 -31.84
CA ALA A 11 -29.00 3.63 -31.43
C ALA A 11 -28.78 2.17 -31.86
N ARG A 12 -27.90 1.96 -32.85
CA ARG A 12 -27.44 0.63 -33.25
C ARG A 12 -26.52 0.12 -32.15
N THR A 13 -26.96 -0.98 -31.54
CA THR A 13 -26.33 -1.74 -30.46
C THR A 13 -24.85 -2.08 -30.74
N PRO A 14 -23.89 -1.76 -29.83
CA PRO A 14 -22.47 -2.10 -29.97
C PRO A 14 -22.17 -3.61 -29.82
N LEU A 15 -23.17 -4.42 -29.42
CA LEU A 15 -23.01 -5.84 -29.14
C LEU A 15 -22.71 -6.72 -30.36
N LYS A 16 -23.09 -6.30 -31.58
CA LYS A 16 -22.77 -7.06 -32.81
C LYS A 16 -21.33 -6.89 -33.28
N GLN A 17 -20.63 -5.82 -32.90
CA GLN A 17 -19.24 -5.60 -33.32
C GLN A 17 -18.23 -6.36 -32.43
N VAL A 18 -18.54 -6.54 -31.14
CA VAL A 18 -17.71 -7.34 -30.23
C VAL A 18 -17.76 -8.83 -30.61
N LEU A 19 -18.93 -9.34 -31.00
CA LEU A 19 -19.08 -10.76 -31.32
C LEU A 19 -18.35 -11.19 -32.61
N VAL A 20 -18.09 -10.29 -33.56
CA VAL A 20 -17.41 -10.64 -34.83
C VAL A 20 -15.89 -10.56 -34.71
N ARG A 21 -15.36 -9.72 -33.80
CA ARG A 21 -13.92 -9.50 -33.65
C ARG A 21 -13.21 -10.58 -32.84
N ASP A 22 -13.90 -11.20 -31.88
CA ASP A 22 -13.28 -12.17 -30.95
C ASP A 22 -13.55 -13.64 -31.29
N VAL A 23 -14.54 -13.94 -32.15
CA VAL A 23 -14.85 -15.33 -32.52
C VAL A 23 -13.81 -15.92 -33.48
N ALA A 24 -13.28 -15.13 -34.41
CA ALA A 24 -12.29 -15.60 -35.39
C ALA A 24 -10.96 -16.08 -34.76
N PRO A 25 -10.32 -15.34 -33.83
CA PRO A 25 -9.08 -15.82 -33.21
C PRO A 25 -9.29 -17.03 -32.29
N VAL A 26 -10.42 -17.12 -31.59
CA VAL A 26 -10.72 -18.26 -30.70
C VAL A 26 -10.98 -19.54 -31.50
N LEU A 27 -11.68 -19.46 -32.64
CA LEU A 27 -11.89 -20.60 -33.54
C LEU A 27 -10.59 -21.07 -34.21
N ALA A 28 -9.69 -20.15 -34.57
CA ALA A 28 -8.39 -20.49 -35.14
C ALA A 28 -7.51 -21.25 -34.13
N VAL A 29 -7.47 -20.81 -32.87
CA VAL A 29 -6.72 -21.50 -31.81
C VAL A 29 -7.29 -22.90 -31.54
N LEU A 30 -8.62 -23.06 -31.53
CA LEU A 30 -9.28 -24.36 -31.37
C LEU A 30 -9.01 -25.31 -32.55
N LEU A 31 -9.02 -24.82 -33.79
CA LEU A 31 -8.72 -25.65 -34.96
C LEU A 31 -7.25 -26.09 -35.00
N ILE A 32 -6.32 -25.23 -34.60
CA ILE A 32 -4.89 -25.58 -34.53
C ILE A 32 -4.65 -26.62 -33.43
N THR A 33 -5.24 -26.44 -32.25
CA THR A 33 -5.12 -27.41 -31.15
C THR A 33 -5.78 -28.75 -31.48
N PHE A 34 -6.95 -28.76 -32.13
CA PHE A 34 -7.62 -29.99 -32.55
C PHE A 34 -6.88 -30.69 -33.70
N GLY A 35 -6.37 -29.94 -34.68
CA GLY A 35 -5.56 -30.46 -35.78
C GLY A 35 -4.26 -31.10 -35.31
N LEU A 36 -3.58 -30.50 -34.33
CA LEU A 36 -2.39 -31.07 -33.68
C LEU A 36 -2.71 -32.36 -32.91
N TRP A 37 -3.89 -32.47 -32.31
CA TRP A 37 -4.30 -33.65 -31.54
C TRP A 37 -4.73 -34.83 -32.43
N VAL A 38 -5.48 -34.55 -33.52
CA VAL A 38 -5.90 -35.57 -34.50
C VAL A 38 -4.72 -36.03 -35.37
N GLY A 39 -3.82 -35.13 -35.74
CA GLY A 39 -2.58 -35.48 -36.45
C GLY A 39 -1.67 -36.42 -35.67
N PHE A 40 -1.73 -36.37 -34.33
CA PHE A 40 -0.94 -37.23 -33.45
C PHE A 40 -1.58 -38.63 -33.24
N THR A 41 -2.84 -38.84 -33.62
CA THR A 41 -3.57 -40.10 -33.35
C THR A 41 -3.93 -40.92 -34.60
N ILE A 42 -3.79 -40.39 -35.82
CA ILE A 42 -4.18 -41.08 -37.08
C ILE A 42 -2.99 -41.28 -38.06
N ILE A 43 -1.81 -41.63 -37.55
CA ILE A 43 -0.77 -42.26 -38.39
C ILE A 43 -0.43 -43.61 -37.77
N ALA A 44 -1.34 -44.57 -37.97
CA ALA A 44 -1.02 -45.99 -37.97
C ALA A 44 -0.79 -46.38 -39.44
N PRO A 45 0.44 -46.71 -39.86
CA PRO A 45 0.66 -47.21 -41.21
C PRO A 45 0.22 -48.67 -41.29
N GLU A 46 -0.96 -48.92 -41.85
CA GLU A 46 -1.32 -50.25 -42.33
C GLU A 46 -0.70 -50.47 -43.71
N ASN A 47 0.14 -51.50 -43.81
CA ASN A 47 0.79 -52.08 -45.00
C ASN A 47 2.10 -51.43 -45.48
N ALA A 48 3.21 -51.85 -44.88
CA ALA A 48 4.49 -51.99 -45.57
C ALA A 48 5.06 -53.39 -45.23
N GLU A 49 5.44 -54.12 -46.28
CA GLU A 49 6.02 -55.46 -46.26
C GLU A 49 7.19 -55.59 -45.29
N ALA A 50 7.43 -56.83 -44.86
CA ALA A 50 8.53 -57.27 -44.01
C ALA A 50 9.90 -56.72 -44.49
N ALA A 51 10.27 -55.56 -43.95
CA ALA A 51 11.65 -55.14 -43.83
C ALA A 51 12.09 -55.48 -42.41
N ASP A 52 13.23 -56.16 -42.31
CA ASP A 52 14.01 -56.44 -41.11
C ASP A 52 13.81 -55.36 -40.02
N PRO A 53 13.56 -55.72 -38.74
CA PRO A 53 13.48 -54.72 -37.68
C PRO A 53 14.86 -54.08 -37.49
N ALA A 54 15.15 -53.06 -38.28
CA ALA A 54 16.17 -52.08 -37.96
C ALA A 54 15.79 -51.53 -36.59
N GLU A 55 16.64 -51.79 -35.59
CA GLU A 55 16.48 -51.29 -34.23
C GLU A 55 16.08 -49.80 -34.28
N PRO A 56 14.99 -49.38 -33.63
CA PRO A 56 14.56 -48.00 -33.65
C PRO A 56 15.72 -47.13 -33.13
N VAL A 57 16.27 -46.36 -34.05
CA VAL A 57 17.47 -45.56 -33.86
C VAL A 57 17.24 -44.60 -32.69
N VAL A 58 18.16 -44.64 -31.72
CA VAL A 58 18.23 -43.89 -30.44
C VAL A 58 18.35 -42.35 -30.61
N VAL A 59 17.94 -41.80 -31.76
CA VAL A 59 18.04 -40.38 -32.09
C VAL A 59 16.91 -39.56 -31.44
N TYR A 60 15.76 -40.17 -31.13
CA TYR A 60 14.64 -39.49 -30.47
C TYR A 60 14.89 -39.13 -29.00
N SER A 61 15.75 -39.85 -28.26
CA SER A 61 16.07 -39.50 -26.88
C SER A 61 16.94 -38.26 -26.78
N ALA A 62 17.96 -38.13 -27.63
CA ALA A 62 18.87 -36.99 -27.63
C ALA A 62 18.17 -35.66 -27.97
N GLU A 63 17.26 -35.67 -28.96
CA GLU A 63 16.45 -34.47 -29.28
C GLU A 63 15.46 -34.12 -28.17
N ARG A 64 14.85 -35.13 -27.53
CA ARG A 64 13.94 -34.91 -26.39
C ARG A 64 14.68 -34.35 -25.16
N ASP A 65 15.86 -34.88 -24.86
CA ASP A 65 16.72 -34.40 -23.76
C ASP A 65 17.18 -32.96 -24.02
N TYR A 66 17.51 -32.62 -25.28
CA TYR A 66 17.84 -31.26 -25.68
C TYR A 66 16.66 -30.28 -25.48
N VAL A 67 15.44 -30.65 -25.88
CA VAL A 67 14.25 -29.80 -25.68
C VAL A 67 13.94 -29.62 -24.20
N VAL A 68 14.00 -30.68 -23.39
CA VAL A 68 13.77 -30.63 -21.94
C VAL A 68 14.80 -29.74 -21.26
N SER A 69 16.09 -29.87 -21.61
CA SER A 69 17.15 -29.01 -21.07
C SER A 69 16.98 -27.53 -21.43
N THR A 70 16.52 -27.24 -22.66
CA THR A 70 16.27 -25.87 -23.11
C THR A 70 15.06 -25.26 -22.40
N ALA A 71 13.99 -26.04 -22.20
CA ALA A 71 12.79 -25.62 -21.47
C ALA A 71 13.11 -25.31 -20.01
N LEU A 72 13.89 -26.17 -19.34
CA LEU A 72 14.35 -25.95 -17.97
C LEU A 72 15.21 -24.69 -17.85
N ALA A 73 16.15 -24.47 -18.77
CA ALA A 73 16.97 -23.26 -18.79
C ALA A 73 16.11 -21.99 -18.95
N GLY A 74 15.08 -22.03 -19.80
CA GLY A 74 14.11 -20.95 -19.95
C GLY A 74 13.31 -20.69 -18.68
N ALA A 75 12.80 -21.75 -18.05
CA ALA A 75 12.07 -21.66 -16.78
C ALA A 75 12.94 -21.05 -15.67
N ARG A 76 14.20 -21.48 -15.55
CA ARG A 76 15.15 -20.95 -14.57
C ARG A 76 15.42 -19.45 -14.77
N ARG A 77 15.55 -18.98 -16.02
CA ARG A 77 15.67 -17.53 -16.31
C ARG A 77 14.41 -16.77 -15.89
N GLY A 78 13.23 -17.25 -16.26
CA GLY A 78 11.96 -16.61 -15.91
C GLY A 78 11.68 -16.58 -14.39
N ALA A 79 12.16 -17.58 -13.66
CA ALA A 79 12.15 -17.64 -12.21
C ALA A 79 13.08 -16.58 -11.59
N LEU A 80 14.32 -16.49 -12.08
CA LEU A 80 15.27 -15.48 -11.62
C LEU A 80 14.72 -14.06 -11.83
N ASP A 81 14.10 -13.78 -12.97
CA ASP A 81 13.47 -12.49 -13.23
C ASP A 81 12.30 -12.20 -12.26
N ALA A 82 11.53 -13.22 -11.89
CA ALA A 82 10.40 -13.07 -10.98
C ALA A 82 10.83 -12.72 -9.55
N VAL A 83 12.02 -13.16 -9.11
CA VAL A 83 12.50 -12.98 -7.73
C VAL A 83 13.35 -11.72 -7.54
N VAL A 84 13.86 -11.13 -8.62
CA VAL A 84 14.67 -9.90 -8.57
C VAL A 84 14.05 -8.80 -7.70
N PRO A 85 12.74 -8.46 -7.82
CA PRO A 85 12.15 -7.43 -6.98
C PRO A 85 12.15 -7.78 -5.49
N LEU A 86 11.88 -9.04 -5.12
CA LEU A 86 11.89 -9.47 -3.72
C LEU A 86 13.30 -9.44 -3.12
N ARG A 87 14.32 -9.85 -3.88
CA ARG A 87 15.72 -9.75 -3.44
C ARG A 87 16.15 -8.29 -3.25
N ALA A 88 15.72 -7.41 -4.14
CA ALA A 88 15.95 -5.97 -3.99
C ALA A 88 15.25 -5.41 -2.75
N ALA A 89 13.99 -5.75 -2.52
CA ALA A 89 13.23 -5.35 -1.33
C ALA A 89 13.93 -5.81 -0.05
N VAL A 90 14.28 -7.09 0.06
CA VAL A 90 14.95 -7.64 1.25
C VAL A 90 16.29 -6.95 1.51
N LYS A 91 17.07 -6.66 0.47
CA LYS A 91 18.36 -5.98 0.61
C LYS A 91 18.20 -4.51 0.99
N GLN A 92 17.32 -3.79 0.32
CA GLN A 92 17.23 -2.32 0.42
C GLN A 92 16.41 -1.88 1.62
N LEU A 93 15.46 -2.71 2.07
CA LEU A 93 14.58 -2.42 3.20
C LEU A 93 15.00 -3.12 4.50
N ASP A 94 16.17 -3.77 4.53
CA ASP A 94 16.70 -4.35 5.77
C ASP A 94 16.97 -3.26 6.81
N GLY A 95 16.54 -3.53 8.05
CA GLY A 95 16.55 -2.55 9.15
C GLY A 95 15.54 -1.40 9.02
N PHE A 96 14.82 -1.31 7.90
CA PHE A 96 13.80 -0.30 7.65
C PHE A 96 12.38 -0.88 7.78
N ALA A 97 12.11 -1.99 7.11
CA ALA A 97 10.79 -2.62 7.09
C ALA A 97 10.56 -3.53 8.30
N ASP A 98 9.29 -3.80 8.59
CA ASP A 98 8.89 -4.79 9.59
C ASP A 98 9.49 -6.18 9.32
N ALA A 99 10.00 -6.82 10.38
CA ALA A 99 10.74 -8.07 10.30
C ALA A 99 9.90 -9.23 9.77
N ALA A 100 8.59 -9.26 10.05
CA ALA A 100 7.69 -10.29 9.55
C ALA A 100 7.47 -10.14 8.05
N ILE A 101 7.36 -8.92 7.53
CA ILE A 101 7.25 -8.67 6.08
C ILE A 101 8.52 -9.13 5.35
N LEU A 102 9.71 -8.80 5.91
CA LEU A 102 10.99 -9.28 5.38
C LEU A 102 11.11 -10.81 5.44
N ALA A 103 10.60 -11.44 6.51
CA ALA A 103 10.60 -12.90 6.64
C ALA A 103 9.72 -13.56 5.56
N ASP A 104 8.54 -13.00 5.26
CA ASP A 104 7.66 -13.52 4.21
C ASP A 104 8.29 -13.39 2.82
N ALA A 105 8.94 -12.26 2.53
CA ALA A 105 9.70 -12.08 1.30
C ALA A 105 10.87 -13.10 1.19
N ARG A 106 11.63 -13.30 2.27
CA ARG A 106 12.72 -14.30 2.33
C ARG A 106 12.19 -15.73 2.14
N LYS A 107 11.02 -16.06 2.69
CA LYS A 107 10.39 -17.37 2.52
C LYS A 107 10.01 -17.62 1.06
N ALA A 108 9.44 -16.62 0.37
CA ALA A 108 9.13 -16.72 -1.05
C ALA A 108 10.40 -16.88 -1.91
N ILE A 109 11.47 -16.15 -1.60
CA ILE A 109 12.78 -16.30 -2.26
C ILE A 109 13.33 -17.72 -2.04
N ALA A 110 13.34 -18.21 -0.79
CA ALA A 110 13.87 -19.52 -0.45
C ALA A 110 13.09 -20.66 -1.12
N ALA A 111 11.76 -20.56 -1.22
CA ALA A 111 10.93 -21.53 -1.92
C ALA A 111 11.28 -21.62 -3.41
N LEU A 112 11.50 -20.48 -4.06
CA LEU A 112 11.91 -20.45 -5.46
C LEU A 112 13.35 -20.94 -5.65
N ASP A 113 14.27 -20.57 -4.76
CA ASP A 113 15.66 -21.03 -4.80
C ASP A 113 15.78 -22.55 -4.61
N ALA A 114 14.92 -23.13 -3.76
CA ALA A 114 14.80 -24.59 -3.64
C ALA A 114 14.31 -25.22 -4.96
N ALA A 115 13.28 -24.66 -5.60
CA ALA A 115 12.80 -25.15 -6.90
C ALA A 115 13.86 -25.01 -8.01
N LEU A 116 14.64 -23.92 -8.02
CA LEU A 116 15.73 -23.69 -8.97
C LEU A 116 16.85 -24.74 -8.86
N SER A 117 17.05 -25.29 -7.66
CA SER A 117 18.06 -26.33 -7.40
C SER A 117 17.63 -27.73 -7.85
N GLY A 118 16.33 -27.93 -8.15
CA GLY A 118 15.80 -29.19 -8.67
C GLY A 118 15.98 -29.34 -10.18
N ASP A 119 15.67 -30.55 -10.67
CA ASP A 119 15.78 -30.92 -12.09
C ASP A 119 14.44 -30.87 -12.84
N GLU A 120 13.34 -30.63 -12.14
CA GLU A 120 12.00 -30.62 -12.73
C GLU A 120 11.56 -29.22 -13.19
N THR A 121 11.30 -29.08 -14.49
CA THR A 121 10.78 -27.82 -15.08
C THR A 121 9.42 -27.42 -14.49
N SER A 122 8.56 -28.39 -14.18
CA SER A 122 7.24 -28.18 -13.57
C SER A 122 7.33 -27.46 -12.23
N ASP A 123 8.29 -27.86 -11.39
CA ASP A 123 8.48 -27.28 -10.05
C ASP A 123 8.95 -25.82 -10.15
N VAL A 124 9.88 -25.52 -11.05
CA VAL A 124 10.35 -24.16 -11.30
C VAL A 124 9.21 -23.27 -11.79
N VAL A 125 8.38 -23.76 -12.71
CA VAL A 125 7.22 -23.01 -13.23
C VAL A 125 6.18 -22.78 -12.14
N ALA A 126 5.86 -23.79 -11.34
CA ALA A 126 4.89 -23.68 -10.24
C ALA A 126 5.36 -22.69 -9.17
N ALA A 127 6.61 -22.79 -8.72
CA ALA A 127 7.19 -21.87 -7.75
C ALA A 127 7.25 -20.43 -8.29
N THR A 128 7.58 -20.26 -9.58
CA THR A 128 7.57 -18.95 -10.25
C THR A 128 6.17 -18.33 -10.24
N ALA A 129 5.13 -19.11 -10.50
CA ALA A 129 3.75 -18.64 -10.48
C ALA A 129 3.34 -18.17 -9.07
N VAL A 130 3.66 -18.95 -8.03
CA VAL A 130 3.42 -18.59 -6.63
C VAL A 130 4.10 -17.28 -6.26
N VAL A 131 5.37 -17.09 -6.64
CA VAL A 131 6.09 -15.82 -6.38
C VAL A 131 5.43 -14.64 -7.09
N ARG A 132 5.03 -14.82 -8.36
CA ARG A 132 4.36 -13.76 -9.13
C ARG A 132 3.00 -13.37 -8.58
N GLU A 133 2.27 -14.34 -8.02
CA GLU A 133 0.98 -14.13 -7.35
C GLU A 133 1.15 -13.43 -6.00
N ALA A 134 2.15 -13.84 -5.21
CA ALA A 134 2.40 -13.27 -3.89
C ALA A 134 3.02 -11.86 -3.94
N LEU A 135 3.77 -11.52 -5.01
CA LEU A 135 4.55 -10.29 -5.11
C LEU A 135 3.73 -9.02 -4.84
N PRO A 136 2.55 -8.77 -5.46
CA PRO A 136 1.78 -7.55 -5.18
C PRO A 136 1.37 -7.41 -3.72
N GLY A 137 0.98 -8.52 -3.07
CA GLY A 137 0.59 -8.51 -1.66
C GLY A 137 1.77 -8.21 -0.73
N ILE A 138 2.97 -8.74 -1.03
CA ILE A 138 4.19 -8.41 -0.27
C ILE A 138 4.58 -6.94 -0.46
N VAL A 139 4.51 -6.43 -1.69
CA VAL A 139 4.81 -5.03 -1.98
C VAL A 139 3.85 -4.09 -1.28
N GLU A 140 2.55 -4.39 -1.27
CA GLU A 140 1.57 -3.57 -0.56
C GLU A 140 1.85 -3.54 0.95
N ARG A 141 2.30 -4.65 1.55
CA ARG A 141 2.71 -4.64 2.97
C ARG A 141 3.93 -3.75 3.22
N PHE A 142 4.93 -3.75 2.33
CA PHE A 142 6.04 -2.80 2.43
C PHE A 142 5.57 -1.34 2.28
N ALA A 143 4.67 -1.08 1.34
CA ALA A 143 4.11 0.25 1.11
C ALA A 143 3.29 0.73 2.33
N ALA A 144 2.44 -0.12 2.89
CA ALA A 144 1.67 0.18 4.10
C ALA A 144 2.57 0.41 5.32
N ASN A 145 3.67 -0.34 5.47
CA ASN A 145 4.66 -0.09 6.51
C ASN A 145 5.35 1.28 6.34
N ALA A 146 5.71 1.64 5.09
CA ALA A 146 6.26 2.97 4.79
C ALA A 146 5.24 4.09 5.08
N ASP A 147 3.97 3.92 4.71
CA ASP A 147 2.92 4.89 5.01
C ASP A 147 2.72 5.09 6.51
N ALA A 148 2.74 4.00 7.30
CA ALA A 148 2.65 4.09 8.76
C ALA A 148 3.81 4.89 9.36
N ARG A 149 5.03 4.74 8.82
CA ARG A 149 6.20 5.52 9.22
C ARG A 149 6.08 7.00 8.85
N ILE A 150 5.59 7.31 7.64
CA ILE A 150 5.31 8.68 7.22
C ILE A 150 4.23 9.32 8.13
N ALA A 151 3.18 8.57 8.47
CA ALA A 151 2.11 9.04 9.34
C ALA A 151 2.61 9.31 10.78
N ALA A 152 3.54 8.50 11.29
CA ALA A 152 4.18 8.72 12.59
C ALA A 152 5.08 9.97 12.61
N ALA A 153 5.64 10.38 11.47
CA ALA A 153 6.46 11.58 11.31
C ALA A 153 5.59 12.86 11.17
N ALA A 154 4.65 13.08 12.09
CA ALA A 154 3.59 14.09 11.97
C ALA A 154 4.10 15.54 11.87
N SER A 155 5.26 15.83 12.46
CA SER A 155 5.89 17.17 12.45
C SER A 155 6.93 17.34 11.33
N ALA A 156 7.05 16.39 10.40
CA ALA A 156 7.97 16.51 9.28
C ALA A 156 7.62 17.69 8.36
N ASP A 157 8.62 18.23 7.66
CA ASP A 157 8.39 19.17 6.57
C ASP A 157 7.41 18.60 5.53
N ALA A 158 6.40 19.39 5.16
CA ALA A 158 5.30 18.94 4.31
C ALA A 158 5.78 18.48 2.92
N ALA A 159 6.81 19.12 2.35
CA ALA A 159 7.35 18.74 1.06
C ALA A 159 8.14 17.42 1.13
N LEU A 160 8.85 17.17 2.23
CA LEU A 160 9.52 15.89 2.48
C LEU A 160 8.50 14.76 2.70
N ALA A 161 7.47 14.99 3.51
CA ALA A 161 6.38 14.03 3.71
C ALA A 161 5.67 13.69 2.38
N GLN A 162 5.38 14.71 1.55
CA GLN A 162 4.77 14.47 0.24
C GLN A 162 5.67 13.67 -0.70
N ARG A 163 6.96 13.99 -0.78
CA ARG A 163 7.93 13.22 -1.59
C ARG A 163 8.04 11.77 -1.13
N ALA A 164 7.89 11.50 0.17
CA ALA A 164 7.85 10.14 0.70
C ALA A 164 6.60 9.40 0.22
N ARG A 165 5.41 10.02 0.32
CA ARG A 165 4.14 9.45 -0.19
C ARG A 165 4.21 9.18 -1.70
N ASP A 166 4.75 10.10 -2.48
CA ASP A 166 4.91 9.94 -3.93
C ASP A 166 5.82 8.75 -4.26
N ALA A 167 6.89 8.55 -3.49
CA ALA A 167 7.79 7.41 -3.67
C ALA A 167 7.12 6.07 -3.30
N VAL A 168 6.29 6.03 -2.25
CA VAL A 168 5.48 4.85 -1.91
C VAL A 168 4.45 4.56 -3.02
N ALA A 169 3.77 5.59 -3.53
CA ALA A 169 2.82 5.46 -4.64
C ALA A 169 3.50 4.95 -5.92
N ALA A 170 4.73 5.39 -6.20
CA ALA A 170 5.52 4.90 -7.33
C ALA A 170 5.86 3.41 -7.22
N VAL A 171 6.20 2.93 -6.01
CA VAL A 171 6.44 1.50 -5.75
C VAL A 171 5.16 0.68 -5.96
N ARG A 172 4.01 1.17 -5.47
CA ARG A 172 2.70 0.52 -5.72
C ARG A 172 2.38 0.45 -7.21
N ALA A 173 2.52 1.56 -7.94
CA ALA A 173 2.28 1.62 -9.37
C ALA A 173 3.20 0.64 -10.14
N ALA A 174 4.50 0.63 -9.82
CA ALA A 174 5.46 -0.29 -10.44
C ALA A 174 5.12 -1.76 -10.19
N SER A 175 4.52 -2.09 -9.04
CA SER A 175 4.05 -3.46 -8.75
C SER A 175 2.92 -3.93 -9.67
N ALA A 176 2.10 -3.00 -10.16
CA ALA A 176 0.94 -3.27 -11.01
C ALA A 176 1.27 -3.27 -12.52
N SER A 177 2.20 -2.41 -12.97
CA SER A 177 2.46 -2.21 -14.40
C SER A 177 3.85 -2.65 -14.88
N GLU A 178 4.89 -2.54 -14.05
CA GLU A 178 6.29 -2.66 -14.49
C GLU A 178 7.18 -3.36 -13.44
N ARG A 179 7.07 -4.69 -13.35
CA ARG A 179 7.81 -5.51 -12.38
C ARG A 179 9.33 -5.31 -12.41
N ALA A 180 9.91 -4.96 -13.56
CA ALA A 180 11.34 -4.65 -13.69
C ALA A 180 11.71 -3.32 -13.01
N ALA A 181 10.85 -2.30 -13.09
CA ALA A 181 11.05 -1.00 -12.47
C ALA A 181 10.91 -1.06 -10.94
N LEU A 182 10.12 -2.01 -10.42
CA LEU A 182 9.87 -2.18 -8.99
C LEU A 182 11.16 -2.34 -8.16
N ALA A 183 12.13 -3.11 -8.66
CA ALA A 183 13.39 -3.36 -7.94
C ALA A 183 14.23 -2.09 -7.72
N ALA A 184 14.09 -1.10 -8.60
CA ALA A 184 14.78 0.18 -8.51
C ALA A 184 14.06 1.18 -7.59
N GLY A 185 12.80 0.91 -7.21
CA GLY A 185 11.97 1.83 -6.43
C GLY A 185 12.17 1.78 -4.92
N PHE A 186 12.61 0.64 -4.35
CA PHE A 186 12.66 0.46 -2.89
C PHE A 186 13.70 1.37 -2.19
N ALA A 187 14.91 1.51 -2.73
CA ALA A 187 15.95 2.37 -2.15
C ALA A 187 15.55 3.86 -2.17
N PRO A 188 15.06 4.43 -3.29
CA PRO A 188 14.49 5.78 -3.29
C PRO A 188 13.34 5.94 -2.30
N MET A 189 12.41 4.99 -2.22
CA MET A 189 11.30 5.03 -1.25
C MET A 189 11.83 5.11 0.19
N ARG A 190 12.73 4.21 0.59
CA ARG A 190 13.37 4.22 1.90
C ARG A 190 14.02 5.58 2.21
N ALA A 191 14.86 6.08 1.30
CA ALA A 191 15.58 7.32 1.51
C ALA A 191 14.64 8.53 1.70
N ARG A 192 13.48 8.54 1.02
CA ARG A 192 12.48 9.61 1.18
C ARG A 192 11.75 9.52 2.52
N VAL A 193 11.41 8.31 2.97
CA VAL A 193 10.78 8.10 4.29
C VAL A 193 11.76 8.47 5.40
N GLU A 194 13.01 8.01 5.34
CA GLU A 194 14.04 8.35 6.33
C GLU A 194 14.29 9.87 6.37
N ALA A 195 14.23 10.58 5.23
CA ALA A 195 14.33 12.03 5.20
C ALA A 195 13.14 12.74 5.88
N ALA A 196 11.92 12.22 5.74
CA ALA A 196 10.76 12.74 6.44
C ALA A 196 10.87 12.50 7.96
N GLU A 197 11.32 11.32 8.38
CA GLU A 197 11.56 10.98 9.79
C GLU A 197 12.65 11.87 10.42
N ALA A 198 13.75 12.10 9.70
CA ALA A 198 14.81 13.00 10.14
C ALA A 198 14.29 14.43 10.33
N SER A 199 13.49 14.93 9.37
CA SER A 199 12.87 16.25 9.48
C SER A 199 11.89 16.35 10.66
N HIS A 200 11.13 15.29 10.93
CA HIS A 200 10.29 15.23 12.13
C HIS A 200 11.13 15.29 13.41
N ALA A 201 12.22 14.52 13.51
CA ALA A 201 13.11 14.55 14.66
C ALA A 201 13.73 15.94 14.88
N GLU A 202 14.14 16.63 13.82
CA GLU A 202 14.61 18.01 13.88
C GLU A 202 13.54 18.99 14.37
N ALA A 203 12.29 18.83 13.91
CA ALA A 203 11.17 19.66 14.35
C ALA A 203 10.85 19.45 15.83
N VAL A 204 10.83 18.20 16.29
CA VAL A 204 10.63 17.85 17.71
C VAL A 204 11.75 18.41 18.58
N ALA A 205 13.01 18.29 18.14
CA ALA A 205 14.15 18.82 18.88
C ALA A 205 14.09 20.36 18.99
N ARG A 206 13.65 21.06 17.95
CA ARG A 206 13.47 22.52 17.97
C ARG A 206 12.37 22.93 18.95
N ALA A 207 11.21 22.27 18.89
CA ALA A 207 10.11 22.56 19.80
C ALA A 207 10.50 22.31 21.28
N ALA A 208 11.30 21.26 21.54
CA ALA A 208 11.83 20.99 22.88
C ALA A 208 12.82 22.06 23.36
N ALA A 209 13.66 22.60 22.46
CA ALA A 209 14.59 23.69 22.78
C ALA A 209 13.84 25.00 23.08
N GLU A 210 12.85 25.37 22.27
CA GLU A 210 12.01 26.55 22.49
C GLU A 210 11.26 26.46 23.82
N ALA A 211 10.70 25.29 24.16
CA ALA A 211 10.03 25.07 25.44
C ALA A 211 10.98 25.16 26.65
N ALA A 212 12.26 24.83 26.49
CA ALA A 212 13.26 24.96 27.56
C ALA A 212 13.67 26.43 27.79
N GLU A 213 13.78 27.22 26.72
CA GLU A 213 14.08 28.66 26.82
C GLU A 213 12.94 29.44 27.49
N GLU A 214 11.68 29.10 27.20
CA GLU A 214 10.51 29.69 27.87
C GLU A 214 10.48 29.36 29.38
N ALA A 215 10.89 28.15 29.77
CA ALA A 215 10.96 27.76 31.18
C ALA A 215 12.07 28.48 31.97
N GLU A 216 13.17 28.86 31.32
CA GLU A 216 14.25 29.62 31.95
C GLU A 216 13.96 31.14 32.01
N SER A 217 13.19 31.68 31.06
CA SER A 217 12.85 33.12 31.05
C SER A 217 11.85 33.54 32.14
N ASP A 218 11.13 32.60 32.77
CA ASP A 218 10.24 32.89 33.90
C ASP A 218 11.00 32.97 35.25
N SER A 219 12.34 32.86 35.25
CA SER A 219 13.19 32.82 36.46
C SER A 219 13.89 34.14 36.84
N ASP A 220 13.45 35.29 36.31
CA ASP A 220 14.00 36.63 36.66
C ASP A 220 13.02 37.54 37.42
N GLY A 221 12.08 36.94 38.17
CA GLY A 221 11.17 37.62 39.10
C GLY A 221 11.70 37.67 40.53
N GLY A 222 12.72 38.47 40.80
CA GLY A 222 13.25 38.68 42.15
C GLY A 222 12.28 39.35 43.14
N SER A 223 12.10 38.70 44.29
CA SER A 223 11.95 39.25 45.66
C SER A 223 11.01 40.44 45.93
N SER A 224 9.88 40.13 46.58
CA SER A 224 9.35 40.94 47.69
C SER A 224 8.62 40.04 48.70
N ASP A 225 8.95 40.21 49.98
CA ASP A 225 8.41 39.57 51.18
C ASP A 225 6.94 39.15 51.10
N GLY A 226 6.62 37.92 51.52
CA GLY A 226 5.25 37.58 51.91
C GLY A 226 4.81 36.12 51.87
N GLY A 227 5.31 35.30 52.81
CA GLY A 227 4.55 34.16 53.36
C GLY A 227 4.82 32.77 52.76
N PRO A 228 4.67 31.70 53.56
CA PRO A 228 4.83 30.33 53.10
C PRO A 228 3.57 29.90 52.33
N GLY A 229 3.51 30.23 51.04
CA GLY A 229 2.62 29.57 50.08
C GLY A 229 3.37 28.40 49.43
N PRO A 230 2.74 27.24 49.19
CA PRO A 230 3.41 26.12 48.56
C PRO A 230 3.73 26.47 47.10
N LEU A 231 5.02 26.49 46.76
CA LEU A 231 5.51 26.40 45.38
C LEU A 231 5.02 25.08 44.79
N ILE A 232 4.17 25.15 43.77
CA ILE A 232 3.64 23.96 43.10
C ILE A 232 4.68 23.52 42.07
N ASP A 233 5.43 22.48 42.41
CA ASP A 233 6.32 21.78 41.50
C ASP A 233 5.52 20.80 40.64
N CYS A 234 5.50 21.02 39.32
CA CYS A 234 4.75 20.21 38.36
C CYS A 234 5.51 18.94 37.91
N ALA A 235 6.80 18.80 38.25
CA ALA A 235 7.66 17.76 37.70
C ALA A 235 7.22 16.32 38.06
N ASP A 236 6.50 16.16 39.18
CA ASP A 236 6.02 14.85 39.68
C ASP A 236 4.48 14.72 39.70
N SER A 237 3.73 15.69 39.17
CA SER A 237 2.27 15.65 39.24
C SER A 237 1.67 14.73 38.18
N THR A 238 1.15 13.57 38.62
CA THR A 238 0.30 12.69 37.79
C THR A 238 -1.15 13.16 37.70
N THR A 239 -1.47 14.31 38.32
CA THR A 239 -2.84 14.81 38.44
C THR A 239 -2.95 16.15 37.76
N SER A 240 -3.86 16.23 36.81
CA SER A 240 -4.11 17.44 36.04
C SER A 240 -4.69 18.54 36.93
N THR A 241 -3.99 19.66 37.08
CA THR A 241 -4.49 20.84 37.81
C THR A 241 -4.46 22.07 36.91
N PRO A 242 -5.25 23.12 37.19
CA PRO A 242 -5.25 24.36 36.39
C PRO A 242 -3.87 25.02 36.23
N TRP A 243 -2.91 24.64 37.07
CA TRP A 243 -1.59 25.26 37.21
C TRP A 243 -0.45 24.36 36.68
N CYS A 244 -0.75 23.09 36.37
CA CYS A 244 0.18 22.10 35.81
C CYS A 244 -0.55 21.24 34.76
N PRO A 245 -0.83 21.78 33.55
CA PRO A 245 -1.54 21.02 32.53
C PRO A 245 -0.65 19.93 31.94
N GLN A 246 -1.11 18.68 31.97
CA GLN A 246 -0.44 17.61 31.22
C GLN A 246 -0.69 17.74 29.72
N PRO A 247 0.29 17.40 28.84
CA PRO A 247 0.09 17.37 27.41
C PRO A 247 -1.10 16.50 27.04
N LEU A 248 -1.96 16.99 26.15
CA LEU A 248 -3.11 16.25 25.70
C LEU A 248 -2.69 15.04 24.84
N VAL A 249 -3.07 13.84 25.25
CA VAL A 249 -2.91 12.60 24.47
C VAL A 249 -4.29 12.17 23.97
N VAL A 250 -4.48 12.19 22.65
CA VAL A 250 -5.74 11.81 22.01
C VAL A 250 -5.66 10.38 21.47
N THR A 251 -6.54 9.51 21.92
CA THR A 251 -6.76 8.18 21.35
C THR A 251 -8.00 8.22 20.47
N THR A 252 -7.88 7.92 19.18
CA THR A 252 -9.01 7.87 18.25
C THR A 252 -9.49 6.44 18.03
N LEU A 253 -10.79 6.23 18.22
CA LEU A 253 -11.57 5.03 17.93
C LEU A 253 -12.72 5.39 16.97
N GLY A 254 -13.56 4.42 16.63
CA GLY A 254 -14.72 4.66 15.75
C GLY A 254 -14.33 5.02 14.33
N ALA A 255 -15.02 6.00 13.73
CA ALA A 255 -14.87 6.39 12.33
C ALA A 255 -13.93 7.60 12.11
N TYR A 256 -12.75 7.60 12.74
CA TYR A 256 -11.76 8.66 12.56
C TYR A 256 -11.22 8.73 11.12
N VAL A 257 -11.08 9.95 10.59
CA VAL A 257 -10.43 10.26 9.31
C VAL A 257 -9.35 11.33 9.49
N SER A 258 -8.23 11.16 8.78
CA SER A 258 -7.09 12.12 8.85
C SER A 258 -7.43 13.51 8.29
N SER A 259 -8.44 13.59 7.44
CA SER A 259 -8.99 14.83 6.88
C SER A 259 -10.40 14.56 6.37
N CYS A 260 -11.26 15.57 6.33
CA CYS A 260 -12.61 15.41 5.80
C CYS A 260 -12.60 15.01 4.30
N PRO A 261 -13.42 14.03 3.88
CA PRO A 261 -13.53 13.61 2.47
C PRO A 261 -13.91 14.77 1.53
N ALA A 262 -13.57 14.64 0.24
CA ALA A 262 -13.98 15.61 -0.76
C ALA A 262 -15.52 15.77 -0.81
N GLY A 263 -15.99 17.01 -0.87
CA GLY A 263 -17.43 17.33 -0.80
C GLY A 263 -18.01 17.30 0.61
N THR A 264 -17.15 17.30 1.65
CA THR A 264 -17.54 17.47 3.05
C THR A 264 -16.76 18.61 3.70
N TRP A 265 -17.36 19.27 4.70
CA TRP A 265 -16.75 20.34 5.48
C TRP A 265 -16.66 19.94 6.95
N GLY A 266 -15.54 20.27 7.59
CA GLY A 266 -15.33 20.02 9.01
C GLY A 266 -16.07 21.03 9.86
N HIS A 267 -17.07 20.59 10.63
CA HIS A 267 -17.77 21.42 11.61
C HIS A 267 -17.37 21.00 13.02
N VAL A 268 -16.89 21.97 13.80
CA VAL A 268 -16.60 21.76 15.22
C VAL A 268 -17.89 21.41 15.94
N PHE A 269 -17.97 20.20 16.48
CA PHE A 269 -19.16 19.75 17.22
C PHE A 269 -18.87 19.49 18.70
N ASP A 270 -17.60 19.26 19.06
CA ASP A 270 -17.18 19.12 20.44
C ASP A 270 -15.87 19.88 20.69
N LEU A 271 -15.79 20.47 21.88
CA LEU A 271 -14.68 21.30 22.36
C LEU A 271 -14.40 20.92 23.80
N TRP A 272 -13.21 20.38 24.06
CA TRP A 272 -12.77 20.08 25.41
C TRP A 272 -11.54 20.88 25.79
N MET A 273 -11.57 21.34 27.04
CA MET A 273 -10.38 21.68 27.79
C MET A 273 -10.15 20.55 28.78
N ALA A 274 -9.36 19.56 28.38
CA ALA A 274 -9.15 18.35 29.16
C ALA A 274 -7.65 18.01 29.19
N PRO A 275 -6.88 18.61 30.10
CA PRO A 275 -5.46 18.28 30.22
C PRO A 275 -5.30 16.82 30.67
N GLY A 276 -4.57 15.99 29.91
CA GLY A 276 -4.41 14.55 30.14
C GLY A 276 -4.71 13.67 28.91
N THR A 277 -5.26 12.46 29.12
CA THR A 277 -5.62 11.52 28.02
C THR A 277 -7.12 11.56 27.73
N ILE A 278 -7.49 11.63 26.45
CA ILE A 278 -8.87 11.56 26.00
C ILE A 278 -9.04 10.50 24.90
N THR A 279 -10.16 9.79 24.92
CA THR A 279 -10.53 8.83 23.88
C THR A 279 -11.74 9.35 23.11
N LEU A 280 -11.61 9.48 21.80
CA LEU A 280 -12.69 9.85 20.89
C LEU A 280 -13.23 8.58 20.24
N ASP A 281 -14.52 8.29 20.38
CA ASP A 281 -15.15 7.11 19.78
C ASP A 281 -16.51 7.49 19.20
N TYR A 282 -16.49 8.05 17.99
CA TYR A 282 -17.70 8.50 17.32
C TYR A 282 -18.11 7.54 16.20
N PRO A 283 -19.42 7.26 16.05
CA PRO A 283 -19.94 6.36 15.02
C PRO A 283 -20.04 7.01 13.63
N PHE A 284 -19.58 8.25 13.47
CA PHE A 284 -19.65 9.04 12.24
C PHE A 284 -18.27 9.56 11.83
N PRO A 285 -18.02 9.86 10.54
CA PRO A 285 -16.73 10.38 10.10
C PRO A 285 -16.33 11.67 10.81
N TYR A 286 -15.22 11.63 11.53
CA TYR A 286 -14.74 12.79 12.30
C TYR A 286 -13.23 12.98 12.16
N THR A 287 -12.78 14.21 12.34
CA THR A 287 -11.37 14.56 12.50
C THR A 287 -11.20 15.37 13.78
N TYR A 288 -9.96 15.69 14.17
CA TYR A 288 -9.72 16.50 15.36
C TYR A 288 -8.52 17.43 15.17
N SER A 289 -8.48 18.48 15.95
CA SER A 289 -7.36 19.42 16.05
C SER A 289 -7.03 19.69 17.51
N VAL A 290 -5.75 19.60 17.86
CA VAL A 290 -5.25 20.00 19.18
C VAL A 290 -4.76 21.44 19.08
N MET A 291 -5.33 22.32 19.88
CA MET A 291 -4.97 23.74 19.99
C MET A 291 -4.21 23.95 21.29
N ASP A 292 -3.09 24.66 21.22
CA ASP A 292 -2.29 25.10 22.38
C ASP A 292 -1.93 23.95 23.36
N GLY A 293 -1.75 22.74 22.83
CA GLY A 293 -1.32 21.53 23.57
C GLY A 293 -2.32 20.96 24.59
N THR A 294 -3.45 21.63 24.84
CA THR A 294 -4.38 21.33 25.95
C THR A 294 -5.86 21.42 25.56
N ASN A 295 -6.16 22.11 24.46
CA ASN A 295 -7.52 22.24 23.94
C ASN A 295 -7.71 21.29 22.76
N LEU A 296 -8.85 20.61 22.72
CA LEU A 296 -9.21 19.69 21.64
C LEU A 296 -10.47 20.17 20.96
N SER A 297 -10.44 20.23 19.64
CA SER A 297 -11.63 20.39 18.80
C SER A 297 -11.86 19.11 18.01
N ALA A 298 -13.02 18.48 18.19
CA ALA A 298 -13.48 17.40 17.33
C ALA A 298 -14.40 17.97 16.25
N LEU A 299 -14.15 17.58 15.00
CA LEU A 299 -14.86 18.05 13.83
C LEU A 299 -15.62 16.91 13.16
N HIS A 300 -16.90 17.11 12.90
CA HIS A 300 -17.73 16.23 12.10
C HIS A 300 -17.57 16.59 10.63
N CYS A 301 -17.44 15.60 9.74
CA CYS A 301 -17.33 15.84 8.31
C CYS A 301 -18.72 15.80 7.65
N ASP A 302 -19.40 16.94 7.60
CA ASP A 302 -20.74 17.07 7.03
C ASP A 302 -20.70 17.23 5.51
N PRO A 303 -21.68 16.69 4.75
CA PRO A 303 -21.81 16.96 3.33
C PRO A 303 -21.94 18.47 3.05
N GLU A 304 -21.27 18.93 1.99
CA GLU A 304 -21.36 20.30 1.49
C GLU A 304 -22.77 20.56 0.93
N SER A 305 -23.72 20.92 1.80
CA SER A 305 -25.06 21.36 1.38
C SER A 305 -25.07 22.88 1.15
N ALA A 306 -25.93 23.35 0.25
CA ALA A 306 -26.00 24.75 -0.18
C ALA A 306 -26.50 25.73 0.92
N ASP A 307 -26.83 25.24 2.11
CA ASP A 307 -27.39 26.02 3.20
C ASP A 307 -26.47 25.95 4.43
N THR A 308 -25.37 26.68 4.36
CA THR A 308 -24.26 26.75 5.36
C THR A 308 -24.65 27.23 6.78
N SER A 309 -25.95 27.36 7.08
CA SER A 309 -26.44 28.04 8.29
C SER A 309 -26.90 27.10 9.41
N ILE A 310 -26.95 25.78 9.19
CA ILE A 310 -27.48 24.83 10.18
C ILE A 310 -26.42 23.77 10.52
N PRO A 311 -25.87 23.75 11.75
CA PRO A 311 -25.01 22.67 12.22
C PRO A 311 -25.78 21.35 12.24
N HIS A 312 -25.36 20.36 11.46
CA HIS A 312 -25.90 19.00 11.50
C HIS A 312 -25.10 18.15 12.49
N GLY A 313 -25.11 18.55 13.77
CA GLY A 313 -24.57 17.72 14.84
C GLY A 313 -25.49 16.51 15.11
N PRO A 314 -24.96 15.39 15.62
CA PRO A 314 -25.78 14.27 16.12
C PRO A 314 -26.31 14.64 17.50
N GLY A 315 -27.15 15.67 17.56
CA GLY A 315 -27.99 15.97 18.71
C GLY A 315 -29.44 15.63 18.38
N PRO A 316 -30.26 15.20 19.36
CA PRO A 316 -31.69 15.13 19.13
C PRO A 316 -32.16 16.53 18.71
N LEU A 317 -32.99 16.60 17.65
CA LEU A 317 -33.74 17.82 17.37
C LEU A 317 -34.44 18.24 18.68
N PRO A 318 -34.36 19.51 19.11
CA PRO A 318 -35.07 19.95 20.29
C PRO A 318 -36.57 19.68 20.07
N GLY A 319 -37.12 18.80 20.91
CA GLY A 319 -38.56 18.62 21.08
C GLY A 319 -39.13 19.65 22.05
#